data_AF-Q4TDV8-F1
#
_entry.id   AF-Q4TDV8-F1
#
_cell.length_a   1.000
_cell.length_b   1.000
_cell.length_c   1.000
_cell.angle_alpha   90.00
_cell.angle_beta   90.00
_cell.angle_gamma   90.00
#
_symmetry.space_group_name_H-M   'P 1'
#
loop_
_entity.id
_entity.type
_entity.pdbx_description
1 polymer ?
#
loop_
_entity_poly.entity_id
_entity_poly.type
_entity_poly.pdbx_seq_one_letter_code
_entity_poly.pdbx_strand_id
1 'polypeptide(L)'
;MSTRLKKTWKPQLFKRELYSEILDHKFTITVTARTLDLIDAAYGFDFYILKTPKEDLNSKLGMDLKRAMLLRLARRSTELYPNDPARRDRVYGKYKVGRPCSKKNCLFFISFCLPTDVYAFLCLSFEQQFEIPEEEAEWVGLNLEEAVEKQRQLEHK
;
A
#
# COMPACT_ATOMS: atom_id res chain seq x y z
N MET A 1 -20.63 44.09 -0.96
CA MET A 1 -19.99 42.75 -0.86
C MET A 1 -20.83 41.89 0.08
N SER A 2 -21.12 40.63 -0.26
CA SER A 2 -21.93 39.76 0.62
C SER A 2 -21.16 39.36 1.88
N THR A 3 -21.88 38.97 2.94
CA THR A 3 -21.29 38.51 4.20
C THR A 3 -20.60 37.15 4.04
N ARG A 4 -19.43 36.97 4.65
CA ARG A 4 -18.68 35.70 4.63
C ARG A 4 -19.30 34.73 5.63
N LEU A 5 -19.73 33.55 5.16
CA LEU A 5 -20.28 32.48 6.00
C LEU A 5 -19.28 31.34 6.17
N LYS A 6 -19.24 30.75 7.37
CA LYS A 6 -18.45 29.54 7.62
C LYS A 6 -19.15 28.34 6.99
N LYS A 7 -18.44 27.55 6.18
CA LYS A 7 -18.95 26.33 5.56
C LYS A 7 -17.99 25.18 5.82
N THR A 8 -18.52 24.07 6.33
CA THR A 8 -17.78 22.81 6.48
C THR A 8 -18.24 21.84 5.40
N TRP A 9 -17.32 21.33 4.60
CA TRP A 9 -17.56 20.33 3.58
C TRP A 9 -17.20 18.95 4.12
N LYS A 10 -18.15 18.02 4.10
CA LYS A 10 -17.94 16.63 4.55
C LYS A 10 -17.88 15.71 3.33
N PRO A 11 -16.97 14.74 3.28
CA PRO A 11 -16.93 13.76 2.20
C PRO A 11 -18.07 12.76 2.30
N GLN A 12 -18.35 12.07 1.19
CA GLN A 12 -19.27 10.95 1.16
C GLN A 12 -18.55 9.65 1.54
N LEU A 13 -19.14 8.89 2.47
CA LEU A 13 -18.58 7.66 3.00
C LEU A 13 -19.46 6.47 2.63
N PHE A 14 -18.83 5.37 2.24
CA PHE A 14 -19.49 4.11 1.88
C PHE A 14 -18.93 2.96 2.71
N LYS A 15 -19.79 2.03 3.15
CA LYS A 15 -19.35 0.77 3.75
C LYS A 15 -19.24 -0.28 2.65
N ARG A 16 -18.04 -0.82 2.43
CA ARG A 16 -17.78 -1.82 1.39
C ARG A 16 -16.93 -2.96 1.95
N GLU A 17 -17.05 -4.12 1.33
CA GLU A 17 -16.24 -5.30 1.63
C GLU A 17 -15.05 -5.35 0.68
N LEU A 18 -13.83 -5.39 1.22
CA LEU A 18 -12.58 -5.52 0.47
C LEU A 18 -11.88 -6.80 0.90
N TYR A 19 -11.44 -7.60 -0.07
CA TYR A 19 -10.70 -8.83 0.19
C TYR A 19 -9.20 -8.60 0.01
N SER A 20 -8.42 -9.25 0.87
CA SER A 20 -6.95 -9.25 0.85
C SER A 20 -6.44 -10.67 0.61
N GLU A 21 -5.54 -10.83 -0.35
CA GLU A 21 -4.94 -12.12 -0.69
C GLU A 21 -3.84 -12.49 0.30
N ILE A 22 -3.08 -11.52 0.80
CA ILE A 22 -2.00 -11.77 1.77
C ILE A 22 -2.58 -12.18 3.12
N LEU A 23 -3.70 -11.56 3.52
CA LEU A 23 -4.31 -11.83 4.82
C LEU A 23 -5.36 -12.96 4.79
N ASP A 24 -5.81 -13.37 3.61
CA ASP A 24 -6.94 -14.29 3.35
C ASP A 24 -8.24 -13.90 4.07
N HIS A 25 -8.47 -12.60 4.25
CA HIS A 25 -9.59 -12.08 5.04
C HIS A 25 -10.36 -10.99 4.28
N LYS A 26 -11.67 -10.92 4.53
CA LYS A 26 -12.57 -9.87 4.00
C LYS A 26 -12.77 -8.79 5.07
N PHE A 27 -12.51 -7.54 4.72
CA PHE A 27 -12.67 -6.40 5.62
C PHE A 27 -13.89 -5.56 5.27
N THR A 28 -14.67 -5.18 6.28
CA THR A 28 -15.78 -4.22 6.15
C THR A 28 -15.28 -2.82 6.51
N ILE A 29 -14.80 -2.07 5.51
CA ILE A 29 -14.16 -0.76 5.72
C ILE A 29 -15.07 0.37 5.20
N THR A 30 -15.07 1.50 5.91
CA THR A 30 -15.64 2.76 5.41
C THR A 30 -14.66 3.44 4.45
N VAL A 31 -15.02 3.50 3.18
CA VAL A 31 -14.18 4.06 2.11
C VAL A 31 -14.85 5.26 1.44
N THR A 32 -14.04 6.10 0.81
CA THR A 32 -14.50 7.19 -0.07
C THR A 32 -14.47 6.72 -1.52
N ALA A 33 -15.19 7.40 -2.42
CA ALA A 33 -15.14 7.12 -3.86
C ALA A 33 -13.70 7.21 -4.40
N ARG A 34 -12.95 8.26 -4.00
CA ARG A 34 -11.53 8.43 -4.37
C ARG A 34 -10.68 7.22 -3.97
N THR A 35 -10.91 6.65 -2.80
CA THR A 35 -10.14 5.48 -2.34
C THR A 35 -10.41 4.26 -3.24
N LEU A 36 -11.65 4.07 -3.68
CA LEU A 36 -12.00 3.00 -4.63
C LEU A 36 -11.27 3.20 -5.96
N ASP A 37 -11.26 4.42 -6.50
CA ASP A 37 -10.56 4.74 -7.76
C ASP A 37 -9.05 4.45 -7.65
N LEU A 38 -8.43 4.76 -6.51
CA LEU A 38 -7.00 4.49 -6.27
C LEU A 38 -6.70 2.99 -6.13
N ILE A 39 -7.62 2.22 -5.53
CA ILE A 39 -7.51 0.76 -5.45
C ILE A 39 -7.57 0.14 -6.85
N ASP A 40 -8.49 0.65 -7.69
CA ASP A 40 -8.63 0.21 -9.07
C ASP A 40 -7.39 0.57 -9.90
N ALA A 41 -6.85 1.78 -9.74
CA ALA A 41 -5.60 2.21 -10.37
C ALA A 41 -4.38 1.38 -9.93
N ALA A 42 -4.37 0.91 -8.68
CA ALA A 42 -3.33 0.02 -8.15
C ALA A 42 -3.54 -1.46 -8.55
N TYR A 43 -4.67 -1.80 -9.18
CA TYR A 43 -5.08 -3.16 -9.54
C TYR A 43 -5.12 -4.12 -8.34
N GLY A 44 -5.57 -3.64 -7.18
CA GLY A 44 -5.77 -4.46 -5.98
C GLY A 44 -5.66 -3.68 -4.68
N PHE A 45 -6.40 -4.14 -3.67
CA PHE A 45 -6.40 -3.53 -2.33
C PHE A 45 -5.02 -3.65 -1.66
N ASP A 46 -4.41 -4.82 -1.70
CA ASP A 46 -3.09 -5.07 -1.09
C ASP A 46 -1.99 -4.22 -1.75
N PHE A 47 -2.04 -4.10 -3.09
CA PHE A 47 -1.09 -3.25 -3.82
C PHE A 47 -1.25 -1.77 -3.49
N TYR A 48 -2.48 -1.30 -3.31
CA TYR A 48 -2.74 0.07 -2.88
C TYR A 48 -2.03 0.34 -1.55
N ILE A 49 -2.26 -0.49 -0.53
CA ILE A 49 -1.67 -0.32 0.81
C ILE A 49 -0.13 -0.39 0.78
N LEU A 50 0.45 -1.33 0.02
CA LEU A 50 1.90 -1.49 -0.06
C LEU A 50 2.57 -0.32 -0.80
N LYS A 51 1.98 0.16 -1.91
CA LYS A 51 2.53 1.26 -2.72
C LYS A 51 2.36 2.63 -2.09
N THR A 52 1.24 2.89 -1.40
CA THR A 52 1.00 4.21 -0.80
C THR A 52 1.95 4.48 0.36
N PRO A 53 2.61 5.65 0.41
CA PRO A 53 3.41 6.06 1.56
C PRO A 53 2.51 6.41 2.76
N LYS A 54 3.12 6.51 3.96
CA LYS A 54 2.43 6.79 5.22
C LYS A 54 1.62 8.10 5.17
N GLU A 55 2.19 9.12 4.53
CA GLU A 55 1.63 10.47 4.40
C GLU A 55 0.37 10.55 3.54
N ASP A 56 0.20 9.65 2.56
CA ASP A 56 -0.99 9.61 1.72
C ASP A 56 -2.10 8.75 2.33
N LEU A 57 -1.71 7.69 3.07
CA LEU A 57 -2.66 6.76 3.67
C LEU A 57 -3.39 7.38 4.87
N ASN A 58 -2.69 8.16 5.70
CA ASN A 58 -3.23 8.94 6.83
C ASN A 58 -4.24 8.20 7.73
N SER A 59 -4.11 6.88 7.84
CA SER A 59 -5.02 6.03 8.59
C SER A 59 -4.24 5.02 9.39
N LYS A 60 -4.50 4.96 10.71
CA LYS A 60 -3.87 3.98 11.61
C LYS A 60 -4.16 2.55 11.14
N LEU A 61 -5.44 2.25 10.84
CA LEU A 61 -5.85 0.96 10.28
C LEU A 61 -5.07 0.59 9.01
N GLY A 62 -4.84 1.56 8.12
CA GLY A 62 -4.08 1.33 6.89
C GLY A 62 -2.62 0.96 7.17
N MET A 63 -1.99 1.62 8.15
CA MET A 63 -0.63 1.32 8.57
C MET A 63 -0.52 -0.02 9.29
N ASP A 64 -1.51 -0.36 10.13
CA ASP A 64 -1.59 -1.66 10.81
C ASP A 64 -1.72 -2.81 9.81
N LEU A 65 -2.56 -2.64 8.78
CA LEU A 65 -2.68 -3.60 7.68
C LEU A 65 -1.37 -3.72 6.90
N LYS A 66 -0.70 -2.60 6.62
CA LYS A 66 0.60 -2.58 5.93
C LYS A 66 1.64 -3.38 6.72
N ARG A 67 1.73 -3.14 8.03
CA ARG A 67 2.61 -3.88 8.94
C ARG A 67 2.28 -5.37 8.94
N ALA A 68 1.01 -5.74 9.11
CA ALA A 68 0.58 -7.14 9.11
C ALA A 68 0.91 -7.86 7.79
N MET A 69 0.72 -7.19 6.65
CA MET A 69 1.06 -7.75 5.34
C MET A 69 2.57 -7.95 5.18
N LEU A 70 3.38 -6.95 5.56
CA LEU A 70 4.84 -7.05 5.48
C LEU A 70 5.39 -8.15 6.38
N LEU A 71 4.86 -8.29 7.60
CA LEU A 71 5.24 -9.38 8.51
C LEU A 71 4.90 -10.76 7.92
N ARG A 72 3.73 -10.92 7.30
CA ARG A 72 3.37 -12.18 6.62
C ARG A 72 4.26 -12.48 5.42
N LEU A 73 4.68 -11.46 4.68
CA LEU A 73 5.62 -11.62 3.58
C LEU A 73 7.03 -12.00 4.07
N ALA A 74 7.48 -11.42 5.18
CA ALA A 74 8.75 -11.77 5.81
C ALA A 74 8.73 -13.22 6.34
N ARG A 75 7.65 -13.64 7.01
CA ARG A 75 7.44 -14.99 7.56
C ARG A 75 6.87 -15.97 6.52
N ARG A 76 7.46 -15.99 5.33
CA ARG A 76 7.03 -16.79 4.15
C ARG A 76 6.64 -18.24 4.50
N SER A 77 7.38 -18.88 5.40
CA SER A 77 7.26 -20.31 5.70
C SER A 77 6.09 -20.68 6.62
N THR A 78 5.66 -19.79 7.51
CA THR A 78 4.84 -20.18 8.67
C THR A 78 3.37 -19.78 8.55
N GLU A 79 3.06 -18.63 7.97
CA GLU A 79 1.72 -18.03 8.09
C GLU A 79 0.94 -17.96 6.77
N LEU A 80 1.63 -18.01 5.62
CA LEU A 80 1.02 -17.83 4.31
C LEU A 80 0.46 -19.17 3.79
N TYR A 81 -0.76 -19.55 4.19
CA TYR A 81 -1.46 -20.78 3.79
C TYR A 81 -0.76 -22.10 4.16
N PRO A 82 -1.01 -22.66 5.36
CA PRO A 82 -0.38 -23.93 5.78
C PRO A 82 -0.81 -25.14 4.94
N ASN A 83 -2.02 -25.12 4.38
CA ASN A 83 -2.61 -26.27 3.67
C ASN A 83 -2.20 -26.34 2.19
N ASP A 84 -1.85 -25.21 1.56
CA ASP A 84 -1.65 -25.12 0.11
C ASP A 84 -0.33 -24.40 -0.27
N PRO A 85 0.78 -25.14 -0.44
CA PRO A 85 2.08 -24.54 -0.78
C PRO A 85 2.09 -23.92 -2.20
N ALA A 86 1.33 -24.48 -3.14
CA ALA A 86 1.25 -23.92 -4.50
C ALA A 86 0.61 -22.53 -4.54
N ARG A 87 -0.43 -22.28 -3.71
CA ARG A 87 -1.07 -20.96 -3.60
C ARG A 87 -0.13 -19.97 -2.94
N ARG A 88 0.58 -20.40 -1.90
CA ARG A 88 1.60 -19.62 -1.20
C ARG A 88 2.66 -19.07 -2.16
N ASP A 89 3.28 -19.93 -2.97
CA ASP A 89 4.35 -19.49 -3.88
C ASP A 89 3.84 -18.57 -4.99
N ARG A 90 2.60 -18.78 -5.47
CA ARG A 90 1.96 -17.86 -6.44
C ARG A 90 1.74 -16.47 -5.86
N VAL A 91 1.20 -16.39 -4.64
CA VAL A 91 0.96 -15.13 -3.93
C VAL A 91 2.29 -14.44 -3.66
N TYR A 92 3.27 -15.15 -3.11
CA TYR A 92 4.60 -14.61 -2.84
C TYR A 92 5.28 -14.10 -4.12
N GLY A 93 5.25 -14.87 -5.21
CA GLY A 93 5.80 -14.47 -6.51
C GLY A 93 5.15 -13.20 -7.07
N LYS A 94 3.84 -13.03 -6.88
CA LYS A 94 3.09 -11.84 -7.31
C LYS A 94 3.52 -10.55 -6.61
N TYR A 95 3.88 -10.61 -5.33
CA TYR A 95 4.33 -9.44 -4.57
C TYR A 95 5.85 -9.24 -4.59
N LYS A 96 6.62 -10.28 -4.95
CA LYS A 96 8.05 -10.18 -5.19
C LYS A 96 8.37 -9.51 -6.52
N VAL A 97 7.71 -9.95 -7.59
CA VAL A 97 7.89 -9.36 -8.93
C VAL A 97 6.85 -8.25 -9.06
N GLY A 98 7.24 -7.02 -8.68
CA GLY A 98 6.38 -5.86 -8.84
C GLY A 98 5.89 -5.78 -10.29
N ARG A 99 4.58 -5.97 -10.53
CA ARG A 99 4.07 -5.92 -11.91
C ARG A 99 4.40 -4.55 -12.50
N PRO A 100 5.02 -4.48 -13.69
CA PRO A 100 5.23 -3.21 -14.36
C PRO A 100 3.88 -2.53 -14.54
N CYS A 101 3.83 -1.25 -14.19
CA CYS A 101 2.65 -0.41 -14.36
C CYS A 101 2.19 -0.53 -15.82
N SER A 102 1.03 -1.17 -16.06
CA SER A 102 0.40 -1.20 -17.38
C SER A 102 -0.09 0.22 -17.67
N LYS A 103 0.79 1.04 -18.23
CA LYS A 103 0.47 2.38 -18.72
C LYS A 103 -0.59 2.25 -19.81
N LYS A 104 -1.87 2.28 -19.44
CA LYS A 104 -2.90 2.85 -20.31
C LYS A 104 -3.07 4.30 -19.88
N ASN A 105 -2.61 5.20 -20.75
CA ASN A 105 -2.66 6.67 -20.67
C ASN A 105 -1.39 7.41 -20.21
N CYS A 106 -0.22 7.06 -20.77
CA CYS A 106 0.93 7.99 -20.85
C CYS A 106 0.91 8.88 -22.11
N LEU A 107 -0.21 8.92 -22.84
CA LEU A 107 -0.32 9.49 -24.20
C LEU A 107 -0.88 10.92 -24.24
N PHE A 108 -0.67 11.74 -23.22
CA PHE A 108 -1.12 13.15 -23.28
C PHE A 108 -0.05 14.21 -23.08
N PHE A 109 1.23 13.85 -23.02
CA PHE A 109 2.32 14.83 -23.02
C PHE A 109 3.41 14.42 -24.01
N ILE A 110 3.02 14.30 -25.28
CA ILE A 110 3.96 14.31 -26.41
C ILE A 110 3.43 15.32 -27.44
N SER A 111 3.50 16.61 -27.11
CA SER A 111 3.30 17.66 -28.12
C SER A 111 4.34 18.78 -28.06
N PHE A 112 5.41 18.61 -27.28
CA PHE A 112 6.57 19.49 -27.37
C PHE A 112 7.81 18.64 -27.65
N CYS A 113 8.00 18.38 -28.94
CA CYS A 113 9.18 17.75 -29.51
C CYS A 113 10.35 18.74 -29.37
N LEU A 114 11.23 18.51 -28.40
CA LEU A 114 12.58 19.07 -28.41
C LEU A 114 13.57 17.93 -28.65
N PRO A 115 14.37 17.98 -29.73
CA PRO A 115 15.28 16.92 -30.13
C PRO A 115 16.63 17.08 -29.44
N THR A 116 16.75 16.59 -28.21
CA THR A 116 18.07 16.29 -27.61
C THR A 116 17.96 15.04 -26.74
N ASP A 117 18.41 13.93 -27.33
CA ASP A 117 18.48 12.59 -26.78
C ASP A 117 19.36 12.47 -25.53
N VAL A 118 18.79 12.69 -24.33
CA VAL A 118 19.38 12.16 -23.08
C VAL A 118 18.36 11.76 -21.99
N TYR A 119 17.06 12.05 -22.14
CA TYR A 119 16.05 11.73 -21.12
C TYR A 119 15.07 10.60 -21.50
N ALA A 120 15.51 9.66 -22.34
CA ALA A 120 14.82 8.39 -22.54
C ALA A 120 15.18 7.33 -21.47
N PHE A 121 16.07 7.66 -20.52
CA PHE A 121 16.62 6.68 -19.56
C PHE A 121 15.96 6.69 -18.17
N LEU A 122 15.00 7.58 -17.89
CA LEU A 122 14.28 7.63 -16.62
C LEU A 122 12.83 7.11 -16.71
N CYS A 123 12.56 6.26 -17.71
CA CYS A 123 11.42 5.35 -17.70
C CYS A 123 11.85 3.93 -17.24
N LEU A 124 12.94 3.84 -16.49
CA LEU A 124 13.34 2.62 -15.80
C LEU A 124 12.43 2.41 -14.58
N SER A 125 11.44 1.55 -14.79
CA SER A 125 11.08 0.47 -13.88
C SER A 125 11.54 0.67 -12.42
N PHE A 126 10.81 1.48 -11.66
CA PHE A 126 10.83 1.33 -10.21
C PHE A 126 10.04 0.05 -9.88
N GLU A 127 10.68 -1.10 -10.12
CA GLU A 127 10.25 -2.36 -9.52
C GLU A 127 10.45 -2.21 -8.02
N GLN A 128 9.39 -1.80 -7.32
CA GLN A 128 9.40 -1.80 -5.86
C GLN A 128 9.43 -3.25 -5.39
N GLN A 129 10.61 -3.70 -4.97
CA GLN A 129 10.77 -4.91 -4.19
C GLN A 129 10.22 -4.63 -2.78
N PHE A 130 9.18 -5.33 -2.35
CA PHE A 130 8.58 -5.16 -1.00
C PHE A 130 9.25 -6.04 0.07
N GLU A 131 10.45 -6.59 -0.20
CA GLU A 131 11.19 -7.41 0.76
C GLU A 131 11.84 -6.51 1.82
N ILE A 132 11.16 -6.35 2.94
CA ILE A 132 11.65 -5.68 4.15
C ILE A 132 11.95 -6.77 5.19
N PRO A 133 13.09 -6.74 5.89
CA PRO A 133 13.38 -7.71 6.94
C PRO A 133 12.36 -7.62 8.07
N GLU A 134 12.12 -8.73 8.77
CA GLU A 134 11.10 -8.82 9.81
C GLU A 134 11.28 -7.76 10.91
N GLU A 135 12.52 -7.55 11.33
CA GLU A 135 12.88 -6.57 12.37
C GLU A 135 12.44 -5.16 12.00
N GLU A 136 12.65 -4.73 10.74
CA GLU A 136 12.25 -3.40 10.27
C GLU A 136 10.74 -3.31 10.03
N ALA A 137 10.15 -4.34 9.43
CA ALA A 137 8.71 -4.42 9.17
C ALA A 137 7.90 -4.27 10.47
N GLU A 138 8.44 -4.80 11.56
CA GLU A 138 7.88 -4.74 12.89
C GLU A 138 7.75 -3.33 13.49
N TRP A 139 8.54 -2.36 13.00
CA TRP A 139 8.47 -0.95 13.41
C TRP A 139 7.64 -0.07 12.47
N VAL A 140 7.23 -0.60 11.31
CA VAL A 140 6.46 0.15 10.32
C VAL A 140 5.10 0.55 10.90
N GLY A 141 4.80 1.86 10.86
CA GLY A 141 3.47 2.38 11.18
C GLY A 141 3.17 2.59 12.66
N LEU A 142 4.08 2.25 13.56
CA LEU A 142 3.93 2.53 14.99
C LEU A 142 3.88 4.04 15.27
N ASN A 143 3.07 4.41 16.25
CA ASN A 143 3.13 5.74 16.85
C ASN A 143 4.36 5.85 17.77
N LEU A 144 4.74 7.09 18.12
CA LEU A 144 5.86 7.34 19.03
C LEU A 144 5.66 6.66 20.38
N GLU A 145 4.45 6.75 20.94
CA GLU A 145 4.10 6.10 22.22
C GLU A 145 4.21 4.58 22.13
N GLU A 146 3.64 3.97 21.08
CA GLU A 146 3.69 2.52 20.87
C GLU A 146 5.12 2.02 20.64
N ALA A 147 5.95 2.81 19.95
CA ALA A 147 7.36 2.50 19.74
C ALA A 147 8.15 2.53 21.05
N VAL A 148 7.92 3.54 21.90
CA VAL A 148 8.55 3.64 23.23
C VAL A 148 8.13 2.46 24.12
N GLU A 149 6.85 2.10 24.12
CA GLU A 149 6.37 0.95 24.89
C GLU A 149 6.97 -0.36 24.41
N LYS A 150 7.06 -0.55 23.09
CA LYS A 150 7.70 -1.71 22.48
C LYS A 150 9.18 -1.79 22.86
N GLN A 151 9.89 -0.66 22.81
CA GLN A 151 11.29 -0.60 23.21
C GLN A 151 11.47 -0.96 24.69
N ARG A 152 10.64 -0.42 25.58
CA ARG A 152 10.63 -0.77 27.01
C ARG A 152 10.41 -2.27 27.24
N GLN A 153 9.52 -2.89 26.47
CA GLN A 153 9.28 -4.34 26.55
C GLN A 153 10.49 -5.18 26.08
N LEU A 154 11.26 -4.67 25.12
CA LEU A 154 12.49 -5.34 24.67
C LEU A 154 13.61 -5.24 25.71
N GLU A 155 13.74 -4.10 26.39
CA GLU A 155 14.72 -3.91 27.47
C GLU A 155 14.43 -4.75 28.72
N HIS A 156 13.16 -5.10 28.95
CA HIS A 156 12.75 -5.97 30.06
C HIS A 156 12.86 -7.47 29.76
N LYS A 157 13.07 -7.85 28.49
CA LYS A 157 13.25 -9.25 28.07
C LYS A 157 14.71 -9.66 28.12
#